data_AF-A0A9E1AWE4-F1
#
_entry.id   AF-A0A9E1AWE4-F1
#
_cell.length_a   1.000
_cell.length_b   1.000
_cell.length_c   1.000
_cell.angle_alpha   90.00
_cell.angle_beta   90.00
_cell.angle_gamma   90.00
#
_symmetry.space_group_name_H-M   'P 1'
#
loop_
_entity.id
_entity.type
_entity.pdbx_description
1 polymer ?
#
loop_
_entity_poly.entity_id
_entity_poly.type
_entity_poly.pdbx_seq_one_letter_code
_entity_poly.pdbx_strand_id
1 'polypeptide(L)'
;MIIVSQDKKAIHNFDNVLSLQIVPTLKEYSIEVCDAINDGSSLGIYSSEERAKEVLQEIIKRYSSYLKLEGGPAILRGQIDIQPNIFNIPKVFEMPKE
;
A
#
# COMPACT_ATOMS: atom_id res chain seq x y z
N MET A 1 -7.17 -0.36 0.56
CA MET A 1 -5.94 0.02 1.33
C MET A 1 -5.63 1.48 1.01
N ILE A 2 -5.16 2.32 1.94
CA ILE A 2 -4.69 3.66 1.60
C ILE A 2 -3.17 3.66 1.41
N ILE A 3 -2.70 4.38 0.40
CA ILE A 3 -1.28 4.62 0.12
C ILE A 3 -1.00 6.11 0.35
N VAL A 4 -0.02 6.41 1.20
CA VAL A 4 0.43 7.78 1.47
C VAL A 4 1.68 8.06 0.64
N SER A 5 1.67 9.16 -0.12
CA SER A 5 2.82 9.57 -0.92
C SER A 5 4.06 9.80 -0.05
N GLN A 6 5.24 9.64 -0.65
CA GLN A 6 6.54 9.77 0.00
C GLN A 6 6.73 11.16 0.64
N ASP A 7 6.19 12.21 -0.01
CA ASP A 7 6.21 13.59 0.48
C ASP A 7 5.06 13.93 1.45
N LYS A 8 4.18 12.95 1.73
CA LYS A 8 3.02 13.05 2.62
C LYS A 8 1.97 14.09 2.21
N LYS A 9 1.96 14.53 0.96
CA LYS A 9 0.97 15.50 0.46
C LYS A 9 -0.27 14.85 -0.16
N ALA A 10 -0.19 13.57 -0.52
CA ALA A 10 -1.29 12.85 -1.14
C ALA A 10 -1.58 11.53 -0.42
N ILE A 11 -2.87 11.18 -0.39
CA ILE A 11 -3.35 9.87 0.06
C ILE A 11 -4.22 9.32 -1.06
N HIS A 12 -3.92 8.12 -1.52
CA HIS A 12 -4.68 7.43 -2.56
C HIS A 12 -5.37 6.21 -1.98
N ASN A 13 -6.65 6.04 -2.30
CA ASN A 13 -7.37 4.81 -1.99
C ASN A 13 -7.06 3.77 -3.06
N PHE A 14 -6.28 2.75 -2.72
CA PHE A 14 -5.87 1.65 -3.58
C PHE A 14 -7.06 0.91 -4.21
N ASP A 15 -8.23 0.91 -3.55
CA ASP A 15 -9.43 0.23 -4.05
C ASP A 15 -10.06 0.98 -5.24
N ASN A 16 -9.67 2.25 -5.48
CA ASN A 16 -10.13 3.10 -6.57
C ASN A 16 -9.04 3.38 -7.62
N VAL A 17 -7.90 2.71 -7.52
CA VAL A 17 -6.78 2.87 -8.45
C VAL A 17 -6.97 1.97 -9.66
N LEU A 18 -6.72 2.49 -10.86
CA LEU A 18 -6.72 1.70 -12.11
C LEU A 18 -5.38 1.00 -12.31
N SER A 19 -4.28 1.71 -12.04
CA SER A 19 -2.93 1.15 -12.13
C SER A 19 -1.94 1.84 -11.20
N LEU A 20 -0.93 1.08 -10.76
CA LEU A 20 0.35 1.63 -10.31
C LEU A 20 1.42 1.17 -11.26
N GLN A 21 2.29 2.09 -11.68
CA GLN A 21 3.33 1.81 -12.66
C GLN A 21 4.59 2.58 -12.34
N ILE A 22 5.73 2.04 -12.82
CA ILE A 22 7.00 2.74 -12.79
C ILE A 22 7.10 3.56 -14.07
N VAL A 23 7.27 4.86 -13.92
CA VAL A 23 7.50 5.81 -15.02
C VAL A 23 8.94 6.32 -14.91
N PRO A 24 9.81 6.05 -15.90
CA PRO A 24 11.16 6.61 -15.89
C PRO A 24 11.10 8.13 -16.07
N THR A 25 11.88 8.85 -15.28
CA THR A 25 12.10 10.29 -15.42
C THR A 25 13.47 10.55 -16.05
N LEU A 26 13.95 11.79 -16.06
CA LEU A 26 15.26 12.14 -16.62
C LEU A 26 16.44 11.44 -15.90
N LYS A 27 16.31 11.14 -14.60
CA LYS A 27 17.40 10.59 -13.78
C LYS A 27 16.96 9.52 -12.78
N GLU A 28 15.66 9.32 -12.61
CA GLU A 28 15.07 8.56 -11.52
C GLU A 28 13.85 7.78 -12.04
N TYR A 29 13.19 7.06 -11.14
CA TYR A 29 12.03 6.23 -11.43
C TYR A 29 10.89 6.62 -10.49
N SER A 30 9.81 7.13 -11.05
CA SER A 30 8.60 7.53 -10.32
C SER A 30 7.65 6.34 -10.26
N ILE A 31 7.14 6.01 -9.06
CA ILE A 31 5.95 5.17 -8.95
C ILE A 31 4.74 6.08 -9.03
N GLU A 32 3.94 5.90 -10.07
CA GLU A 32 2.79 6.73 -10.35
C GLU A 32 1.50 5.94 -10.22
N VAL A 33 0.44 6.63 -9.81
CA VAL A 33 -0.91 6.11 -9.70
C VAL A 33 -1.81 6.78 -10.72
N CYS A 34 -2.55 5.97 -11.47
CA CYS A 34 -3.61 6.43 -12.35
C CYS A 34 -4.97 5.99 -11.79
N ASP A 35 -5.90 6.92 -11.77
CA ASP A 35 -7.30 6.68 -11.40
C ASP A 35 -8.23 7.24 -12.50
N ALA A 36 -9.55 7.19 -12.28
CA ALA A 36 -10.53 7.65 -13.27
C ALA A 36 -10.52 9.18 -13.50
N ILE A 37 -9.83 9.94 -12.64
CA ILE A 37 -9.81 11.40 -12.60
C ILE A 37 -8.41 11.95 -12.93
N ASN A 38 -7.35 11.24 -12.54
CA ASN A 38 -5.96 11.66 -12.69
C ASN A 38 -5.14 10.63 -13.48
N ASP A 39 -4.45 11.11 -14.51
CA ASP A 39 -3.55 10.31 -15.34
C ASP A 39 -2.09 10.48 -14.90
N GLY A 40 -1.74 9.91 -13.74
CA GLY A 40 -0.35 9.84 -13.26
C GLY A 40 0.00 10.82 -12.15
N SER A 41 -0.45 10.53 -10.92
CA SER A 41 0.06 11.21 -9.72
C SER A 41 1.28 10.45 -9.15
N SER A 42 2.38 11.15 -8.88
CA SER A 42 3.57 10.50 -8.29
C SER A 42 3.33 10.16 -6.81
N LEU A 43 3.57 8.89 -6.46
CA LEU A 43 3.54 8.38 -5.08
C LEU A 43 4.91 8.43 -4.43
N GLY A 44 5.99 8.29 -5.20
CA GLY A 44 7.35 8.29 -4.70
C GLY A 44 8.36 8.18 -5.83
N ILE A 45 9.57 8.68 -5.59
CA ILE A 45 10.65 8.70 -6.57
C ILE A 45 11.84 7.94 -6.00
N TYR A 46 12.51 7.17 -6.86
CA TYR A 46 13.63 6.30 -6.50
C TYR A 46 14.75 6.40 -7.55
N SER A 47 16.00 6.39 -7.09
CA SER A 47 17.19 6.48 -7.96
C SER A 47 17.39 5.29 -8.90
N SER A 48 16.81 4.12 -8.63
CA SER A 48 16.93 2.94 -9.50
C SER A 48 15.59 2.25 -9.77
N GLU A 49 15.51 1.60 -10.93
CA GLU A 49 14.35 0.80 -11.32
C GLU A 49 14.18 -0.40 -10.38
N GLU A 50 15.29 -0.99 -9.94
CA GLU A 50 15.31 -2.11 -8.99
C GLU A 50 14.64 -1.70 -7.67
N ARG A 51 15.00 -0.53 -7.12
CA ARG A 51 14.38 -0.04 -5.88
C ARG A 51 12.89 0.23 -6.08
N ALA A 52 12.50 0.86 -7.19
CA ALA A 52 11.10 1.08 -7.51
C ALA A 52 10.31 -0.26 -7.63
N LYS A 53 10.91 -1.30 -8.23
CA LYS A 53 10.31 -2.64 -8.29
C LYS A 53 10.15 -3.28 -6.92
N GLU A 54 11.15 -3.15 -6.04
CA GLU A 54 11.05 -3.63 -4.65
C GLU A 54 9.88 -2.97 -3.91
N VAL A 55 9.71 -1.66 -4.06
CA VAL A 55 8.60 -0.94 -3.43
C VAL A 55 7.24 -1.42 -3.95
N LEU A 56 7.10 -1.68 -5.26
CA LEU A 56 5.88 -2.32 -5.78
C LEU A 56 5.63 -3.70 -5.15
N GLN A 57 6.68 -4.50 -4.95
CA GLN A 57 6.56 -5.79 -4.25
C GLN A 57 6.18 -5.62 -2.77
N GLU A 58 6.69 -4.60 -2.09
CA GLU A 58 6.29 -4.26 -0.72
C GLU A 58 4.80 -3.90 -0.64
N ILE A 59 4.28 -3.12 -1.60
CA ILE A 59 2.84 -2.79 -1.71
C ILE A 59 2.02 -4.07 -1.91
N ILE A 60 2.42 -4.95 -2.85
CA ILE A 60 1.74 -6.23 -3.11
C ILE A 60 1.73 -7.10 -1.85
N LYS A 61 2.87 -7.23 -1.17
CA LYS A 61 3.00 -8.02 0.06
C LYS A 61 2.10 -7.46 1.16
N ARG A 62 2.07 -6.13 1.33
CA ARG A 62 1.22 -5.49 2.33
C ARG A 62 -0.26 -5.70 2.00
N TYR A 63 -0.67 -5.48 0.77
CA TYR A 63 -2.04 -5.72 0.32
C TYR A 63 -2.46 -7.19 0.56
N SER A 64 -1.60 -8.13 0.18
CA SER A 64 -1.82 -9.57 0.37
C SER A 64 -1.95 -9.96 1.85
N SER A 65 -1.22 -9.28 2.74
CA SER A 65 -1.32 -9.51 4.19
C SER A 65 -2.72 -9.21 4.75
N TYR A 66 -3.48 -8.31 4.11
CA TYR A 66 -4.86 -8.00 4.49
C TYR A 66 -5.90 -8.99 3.94
N LEU A 67 -5.54 -9.76 2.90
CA LEU A 67 -6.41 -10.81 2.35
C LEU A 67 -6.30 -12.11 3.16
N LYS A 68 -5.12 -12.37 3.75
CA LYS A 68 -4.90 -13.49 4.65
C LYS A 68 -5.34 -13.12 6.07
N LEU A 69 -6.62 -13.29 6.36
CA LEU A 69 -7.09 -13.45 7.74
C LEU A 69 -6.62 -14.82 8.25
N GLU A 70 -5.34 -14.95 8.61
CA GLU A 70 -4.92 -16.10 9.41
C GLU A 70 -5.55 -15.95 10.79
N GLY A 71 -6.66 -16.65 11.01
CA GLY A 71 -7.24 -16.80 12.34
C GLY A 71 -6.21 -17.46 13.25
N GLY A 72 -5.56 -16.66 14.10
CA GLY A 72 -4.70 -17.18 15.16
C GLY A 72 -5.55 -17.65 16.35
N PRO A 73 -5.13 -18.68 17.09
CA PRO A 73 -5.79 -19.05 18.33
C PRO A 73 -5.65 -17.89 19.33
N ALA A 74 -6.74 -17.15 19.54
CA ALA A 74 -6.86 -16.27 20.68
C ALA A 74 -7.00 -17.16 21.93
N ILE A 75 -5.91 -17.45 22.63
CA ILE A 75 -6.00 -18.01 23.99
C ILE A 75 -6.44 -16.88 24.92
N LEU A 76 -7.74 -16.63 24.97
CA LEU A 76 -8.37 -15.80 25.98
C LEU A 76 -8.96 -16.74 27.03
N ARG A 77 -8.45 -16.67 28.26
CA ARG A 77 -9.04 -17.38 29.41
C ARG A 77 -10.38 -16.71 29.76
N GLY A 78 -11.46 -17.21 29.19
CA GLY A 78 -12.83 -16.77 29.45
C GLY A 78 -13.69 -16.87 28.19
N GLN A 79 -14.94 -17.32 28.33
CA GLN A 79 -15.92 -17.31 27.23
C GLN A 79 -16.25 -15.85 26.88
N ILE A 80 -15.55 -15.32 25.88
CA ILE A 80 -15.94 -14.09 25.22
C ILE A 80 -16.23 -14.50 23.78
N ASP A 81 -17.47 -14.30 23.32
CA ASP A 81 -17.79 -14.40 21.89
C ASP A 81 -16.95 -13.34 21.16
N ILE A 82 -15.86 -13.79 20.53
CA ILE A 82 -15.02 -12.91 19.73
C ILE A 82 -15.79 -12.67 18.44
N GLN A 83 -16.57 -11.59 18.41
CA GLN A 83 -17.13 -11.12 17.15
C GLN A 83 -15.98 -10.84 16.17
N PRO A 84 -16.01 -11.36 14.94
CA PRO A 84 -14.93 -11.21 13.95
C PRO A 84 -14.63 -9.73 13.58
N ASN A 85 -15.41 -8.78 14.08
CA ASN A 85 -15.30 -7.34 13.83
C ASN A 85 -14.20 -6.59 14.62
N ILE A 86 -13.44 -7.22 15.53
CA ILE A 86 -12.59 -6.46 16.48
C ILE A 86 -11.22 -5.99 15.93
N PHE A 87 -10.82 -6.36 14.71
CA PHE A 87 -9.58 -5.84 14.13
C PHE A 87 -9.79 -5.18 12.77
N ASN A 88 -10.48 -4.04 12.76
CA ASN A 88 -10.34 -3.05 11.68
C ASN A 88 -8.95 -2.40 11.76
N ILE A 89 -7.90 -3.18 11.49
CA ILE A 89 -6.54 -2.67 11.38
C ILE A 89 -6.53 -1.67 10.22
N PRO A 90 -6.08 -0.42 10.44
CA PRO A 90 -5.94 0.54 9.36
C PRO A 90 -5.07 -0.04 8.24
N LYS A 91 -5.66 -0.22 7.06
CA LYS A 91 -4.96 -0.74 5.88
C LYS A 91 -4.15 0.39 5.24
N VAL A 92 -3.00 0.74 5.83
CA VAL A 92 -2.17 1.89 5.42
C VAL A 92 -0.79 1.45 4.94
N PHE A 93 -0.36 1.93 3.79
CA PHE A 93 1.02 1.83 3.31
C PHE A 93 1.61 3.23 3.15
N GLU A 94 2.68 3.54 3.86
CA GLU A 94 3.45 4.77 3.64
C GLU A 94 4.58 4.45 2.67
N MET A 95 4.69 5.21 1.58
CA MET A 95 5.78 5.03 0.61
C MET A 95 7.13 5.20 1.32
N PRO A 96 8.06 4.25 1.17
CA PRO A 96 9.34 4.33 1.85
C PRO A 96 10.17 5.48 1.28
N LYS A 97 11.02 6.03 2.14
CA LYS A 97 12.13 6.88 1.69
C LYS A 97 13.11 6.07 0.86
N GLU A 98 13.95 6.78 0.12
CA GLU A 98 15.02 6.23 -0.70
C GLU A 98 15.96 5.31 0.11
#